data_AF-A0A524HRI7-F1
#
_entry.id   AF-A0A524HRI7-F1
#
_cell.length_a   1.000
_cell.length_b   1.000
_cell.length_c   1.000
_cell.angle_alpha   90.00
_cell.angle_beta   90.00
_cell.angle_gamma   90.00
#
_symmetry.space_group_name_H-M   'P 1'
#
loop_
_entity.id
_entity.type
_entity.pdbx_description
1 polymer ?
#
loop_
_entity_poly.entity_id
_entity_poly.type
_entity_poly.pdbx_seq_one_letter_code
_entity_poly.pdbx_strand_id
1 'polypeptide(L)'
;MKRLLAFGLALLWTPASLRAQEAGPGYLVGVVSESGDMVTWIRPGVDALTLDRKVPLGIMPADIDGPHNLAVSSDNQFYYVTIAHGQPFGTLWKMDATRTR
;
A
#
# COMPACT_ATOMS: atom_id res chain seq x y z
N MET A 1 70.14 24.24 -9.09
CA MET A 1 69.67 23.41 -7.96
C MET A 1 68.14 23.49 -7.94
N LYS A 2 67.45 22.43 -8.39
CA LYS A 2 66.00 22.43 -8.63
C LYS A 2 65.25 22.19 -7.30
N ARG A 3 64.50 23.19 -6.83
CA ARG A 3 63.54 23.02 -5.72
C ARG A 3 62.25 22.45 -6.31
N LEU A 4 62.00 21.16 -6.09
CA LEU A 4 60.72 20.52 -6.40
C LEU A 4 59.76 20.83 -5.25
N LEU A 5 58.77 21.69 -5.51
CA LEU A 5 57.60 21.85 -4.65
C LEU A 5 56.70 20.62 -4.87
N ALA A 6 56.57 19.77 -3.86
CA ALA A 6 55.55 18.73 -3.83
C ALA A 6 54.22 19.37 -3.40
N PHE A 7 53.30 19.55 -4.36
CA PHE A 7 51.92 19.96 -4.07
C PHE A 7 51.17 18.72 -3.58
N GLY A 8 50.87 18.69 -2.28
CA GLY A 8 50.10 17.62 -1.64
C GLY A 8 48.66 17.64 -2.13
N LEU A 9 48.24 16.57 -2.81
CA LEU A 9 46.86 16.33 -3.17
C LEU A 9 46.15 15.73 -1.95
N ALA A 10 45.62 16.58 -1.08
CA ALA A 10 44.73 16.15 0.00
C ALA A 10 43.38 15.75 -0.62
N LEU A 11 43.18 14.46 -0.87
CA LEU A 11 41.85 13.92 -1.18
C LEU A 11 40.94 14.13 0.04
N LEU A 12 39.99 15.06 -0.08
CA LEU A 12 38.91 15.22 0.87
C LEU A 12 37.98 14.00 0.76
N TRP A 13 38.20 13.01 1.62
CA TRP A 13 37.30 11.87 1.77
C TRP A 13 36.07 12.34 2.54
N THR A 14 35.07 12.84 1.82
CA THR A 14 33.75 13.08 2.41
C THR A 14 33.05 11.72 2.54
N PRO A 15 32.74 11.25 3.76
CA PRO A 15 31.91 10.06 3.88
C PRO A 15 30.54 10.40 3.31
N ALA A 16 30.21 9.78 2.18
CA ALA A 16 28.85 9.82 1.66
C ALA A 16 27.95 9.23 2.76
N SER A 17 27.05 10.05 3.28
CA SER A 17 26.04 9.57 4.22
C SER A 17 25.15 8.59 3.45
N LEU A 18 25.29 7.29 3.71
CA LEU A 18 24.29 6.29 3.34
C LEU A 18 23.03 6.62 4.13
N ARG A 19 22.20 7.52 3.58
CA ARG A 19 20.84 7.72 4.03
C ARG A 19 20.09 6.45 3.62
N ALA A 20 19.55 5.72 4.60
CA ALA A 20 18.53 4.73 4.29
C ALA A 20 17.46 5.44 3.45
N GLN A 21 17.03 4.82 2.35
CA GLN A 21 15.90 5.29 1.56
C GLN A 21 14.78 5.59 2.56
N GLU A 22 14.31 6.84 2.65
CA GLU A 22 13.06 7.09 3.36
C GLU A 22 12.05 6.13 2.76
N ALA A 23 11.40 5.33 3.61
CA ALA A 23 10.38 4.42 3.16
C ALA A 23 9.39 5.26 2.34
N GLY A 24 9.34 5.02 1.03
CA GLY A 24 8.32 5.61 0.17
C GLY A 24 6.93 5.33 0.75
N PRO A 25 5.84 5.91 0.22
CA PRO A 25 4.51 5.66 0.75
C PRO A 25 4.30 4.15 0.93
N GLY A 26 4.27 3.71 2.19
CA GLY A 26 4.41 2.29 2.52
C GLY A 26 3.33 1.45 1.85
N TYR A 27 3.65 0.21 1.50
CA TYR A 27 2.71 -0.71 0.88
C TYR A 27 1.50 -0.96 1.78
N LEU A 28 0.35 -1.20 1.15
CA LEU A 28 -0.84 -1.74 1.80
C LEU A 28 -1.19 -3.08 1.15
N VAL A 29 -1.61 -4.03 1.99
CA VAL A 29 -2.19 -5.30 1.58
C VAL A 29 -3.68 -5.24 1.89
N GLY A 30 -4.52 -5.37 0.87
CA GLY A 30 -5.97 -5.48 1.04
C GLY A 30 -6.40 -6.93 1.00
N VAL A 31 -7.14 -7.37 2.01
CA VAL A 31 -7.71 -8.71 2.12
C VAL A 31 -9.23 -8.59 2.10
N VAL A 32 -9.84 -9.23 1.10
CA VAL A 32 -11.29 -9.34 1.02
C VAL A 32 -11.74 -10.52 1.87
N SER A 33 -12.71 -10.29 2.76
CA SER A 33 -13.29 -11.34 3.61
C SER A 33 -14.74 -11.56 3.22
N GLU A 34 -15.00 -12.68 2.54
CA GLU A 34 -16.33 -13.05 2.05
C GLU A 34 -17.36 -13.11 3.19
N SER A 35 -17.11 -13.91 4.23
CA SER A 35 -18.05 -14.10 5.34
C SER A 35 -18.22 -12.90 6.27
N GLY A 36 -17.36 -11.89 6.13
CA GLY A 36 -17.39 -10.68 6.95
C GLY A 36 -17.86 -9.45 6.20
N ASP A 37 -18.17 -9.58 4.91
CA ASP A 37 -18.46 -8.48 3.99
C ASP A 37 -17.56 -7.28 4.24
N MET A 38 -16.25 -7.44 4.04
CA MET A 38 -15.33 -6.33 4.26
C MET A 38 -14.04 -6.46 3.46
N VAL A 39 -13.37 -5.31 3.28
CA VAL A 39 -11.95 -5.25 2.97
C VAL A 39 -11.19 -4.88 4.24
N THR A 40 -10.23 -5.71 4.63
CA THR A 40 -9.25 -5.38 5.67
C THR A 40 -7.97 -4.89 5.01
N TRP A 41 -7.56 -3.67 5.30
CA TRP A 41 -6.30 -3.09 4.84
C TRP A 41 -5.26 -3.21 5.93
N ILE A 42 -4.07 -3.67 5.55
CA ILE A 42 -2.97 -4.02 6.44
C ILE A 42 -1.70 -3.34 5.93
N ARG A 43 -0.89 -2.80 6.85
CA ARG A 43 0.41 -2.25 6.54
C ARG A 43 1.50 -3.26 6.93
N PRO A 44 2.28 -3.78 5.98
CA PRO A 44 3.42 -4.62 6.29
C PRO A 44 4.55 -3.79 6.93
N GLY A 45 4.97 -4.20 8.12
CA GLY A 45 6.23 -3.81 8.74
C GLY A 45 7.31 -4.89 8.53
N VAL A 46 8.49 -4.67 9.10
CA VAL A 46 9.61 -5.62 9.00
C VAL A 46 9.26 -6.95 9.70
N ASP A 47 8.68 -6.88 10.89
CA ASP A 47 8.42 -8.06 11.73
C ASP A 47 6.94 -8.33 11.99
N ALA A 48 6.06 -7.41 11.59
CA ALA A 48 4.65 -7.47 11.92
C ALA A 48 3.75 -6.87 10.85
N LEU A 49 2.52 -7.37 10.79
CA LEU A 49 1.42 -6.78 10.06
C LEU A 49 0.62 -5.89 11.01
N THR A 50 0.39 -4.63 10.65
CA THR A 50 -0.48 -3.74 11.44
C THR A 50 -1.77 -3.46 10.69
N LEU A 51 -2.89 -3.45 11.41
CA LEU A 51 -4.17 -3.07 10.84
C LEU A 51 -4.13 -1.59 10.45
N ASP A 52 -4.39 -1.27 9.18
CA ASP A 52 -4.57 0.11 8.71
C ASP A 52 -6.04 0.51 8.90
N ARG A 53 -6.97 -0.28 8.34
CA ARG A 53 -8.42 -0.03 8.44
C ARG A 53 -9.24 -1.25 8.03
N LYS A 54 -10.54 -1.21 8.36
CA LYS A 54 -11.56 -2.10 7.82
C LYS A 54 -12.62 -1.28 7.09
N VAL A 55 -12.99 -1.71 5.90
CA VAL A 55 -14.04 -1.10 5.11
C VAL A 55 -15.18 -2.11 5.01
N PRO A 56 -16.32 -1.88 5.66
CA PRO A 56 -17.47 -2.74 5.48
C PRO A 56 -17.96 -2.64 4.04
N LEU A 57 -18.23 -3.80 3.49
CA LEU A 57 -18.97 -4.05 2.28
C LEU A 57 -20.31 -4.67 2.74
N GLY A 58 -21.24 -4.93 1.84
CA GLY A 58 -22.53 -5.46 2.25
C GLY A 58 -23.63 -4.41 2.27
N ILE A 59 -24.70 -4.69 1.54
CA ILE A 59 -25.97 -3.94 1.59
C ILE A 59 -27.13 -4.82 2.02
N MET A 60 -27.02 -6.16 1.93
CA MET A 60 -28.07 -7.06 2.38
C MET A 60 -28.07 -7.19 3.91
N PRO A 61 -29.17 -6.86 4.61
CA PRO A 61 -29.19 -6.90 6.06
C PRO A 61 -29.21 -8.31 6.66
N ALA A 62 -29.66 -9.29 5.88
CA ALA A 62 -29.97 -10.64 6.37
C ALA A 62 -29.10 -11.74 5.75
N ASP A 63 -28.22 -11.39 4.82
CA ASP A 63 -27.37 -12.35 4.11
C ASP A 63 -25.99 -11.73 3.88
N ILE A 64 -24.99 -12.58 3.66
CA ILE A 64 -23.65 -12.16 3.27
C ILE A 64 -23.69 -11.72 1.81
N ASP A 65 -23.10 -10.59 1.47
CA ASP A 65 -22.99 -10.11 0.07
C ASP A 65 -21.88 -10.83 -0.70
N GLY A 66 -20.84 -11.29 0.01
CA GLY A 66 -19.81 -12.17 -0.52
C GLY A 66 -18.83 -11.48 -1.47
N PRO A 67 -17.98 -10.56 -0.99
CA PRO A 67 -16.93 -9.96 -1.80
C PRO A 67 -15.82 -10.97 -2.10
N HIS A 68 -15.34 -11.05 -3.35
CA HIS A 68 -14.40 -12.11 -3.80
C HIS A 68 -13.09 -11.63 -4.41
N ASN A 69 -13.02 -10.40 -4.93
CA ASN A 69 -11.84 -9.91 -5.65
C ASN A 69 -11.49 -8.46 -5.25
N LEU A 70 -10.21 -8.09 -5.38
CA LEU A 70 -9.70 -6.74 -5.13
C LEU A 70 -8.68 -6.37 -6.19
N ALA A 71 -8.93 -5.28 -6.92
CA ALA A 71 -7.97 -4.68 -7.84
C ALA A 71 -7.77 -3.20 -7.53
N VAL A 72 -6.57 -2.68 -7.75
CA VAL A 72 -6.21 -1.27 -7.49
C VAL A 72 -5.84 -0.60 -8.81
N SER A 73 -6.29 0.63 -9.03
CA SER A 73 -5.90 1.41 -10.22
C SER A 73 -4.41 1.76 -10.17
N SER A 74 -3.78 1.88 -11.34
CA SER A 74 -2.33 2.17 -11.43
C SER A 74 -1.93 3.54 -10.86
N ASP A 75 -2.87 4.49 -10.79
CA ASP A 75 -2.71 5.80 -10.17
C ASP A 75 -3.00 5.81 -8.65
N ASN A 76 -3.36 4.65 -8.08
CA ASN A 76 -3.73 4.45 -6.69
C ASN A 76 -4.89 5.34 -6.19
N GLN A 77 -5.72 5.88 -7.08
CA GLN A 77 -6.87 6.70 -6.68
C GLN A 77 -8.11 5.86 -6.36
N PHE A 78 -8.19 4.64 -6.90
CA PHE A 78 -9.34 3.77 -6.73
C PHE A 78 -8.94 2.32 -6.46
N TYR A 79 -9.83 1.61 -5.78
CA TYR A 79 -9.84 0.15 -5.76
C TYR A 79 -11.22 -0.38 -6.13
N TYR A 80 -11.25 -1.62 -6.59
CA TYR A 80 -12.43 -2.26 -7.15
C TYR A 80 -12.67 -3.59 -6.44
N VAL A 81 -13.92 -3.84 -6.07
CA VAL A 81 -14.33 -5.08 -5.41
C VAL A 81 -15.50 -5.69 -6.15
N THR A 82 -15.43 -6.99 -6.46
CA THR A 82 -16.58 -7.75 -6.98
C THR A 82 -17.34 -8.38 -5.84
N ILE A 83 -18.65 -8.20 -5.84
CA ILE A 83 -19.61 -8.78 -4.90
C ILE A 83 -20.35 -9.90 -5.63
N ALA A 84 -20.27 -11.12 -5.09
CA ALA A 84 -20.82 -12.31 -5.73
C ALA A 84 -22.34 -12.37 -5.63
N HIS A 85 -22.88 -12.09 -4.44
CA HIS A 85 -24.32 -12.13 -4.23
C HIS A 85 -24.97 -10.83 -4.69
N GLY A 86 -26.27 -10.94 -4.96
CA GLY A 86 -27.10 -9.82 -5.37
C GLY A 86 -28.36 -10.29 -6.08
N GLN A 87 -29.46 -9.57 -5.86
CA GLN A 87 -30.74 -9.88 -6.47
C GLN A 87 -31.02 -8.81 -7.56
N PRO A 88 -30.91 -9.12 -8.87
CA PRO A 88 -30.74 -10.44 -9.51
C PRO A 88 -29.29 -10.87 -9.83
N PHE A 89 -28.31 -9.98 -9.73
CA PHE A 89 -26.90 -10.27 -10.07
C PHE A 89 -25.95 -9.67 -9.04
N GLY A 90 -24.72 -10.18 -9.01
CA GLY A 90 -23.59 -9.56 -8.33
C GLY A 90 -23.23 -8.19 -8.90
N THR A 91 -22.35 -7.48 -8.21
CA THR A 91 -21.99 -6.09 -8.54
C THR A 91 -20.48 -5.86 -8.51
N LEU A 92 -20.02 -4.82 -9.22
CA LEU A 92 -18.66 -4.30 -9.13
C LEU A 92 -18.71 -2.94 -8.45
N TRP A 93 -18.00 -2.79 -7.33
CA TRP A 93 -17.94 -1.54 -6.58
C TRP A 93 -16.63 -0.84 -6.88
N LYS A 94 -16.70 0.45 -7.21
CA LYS A 94 -15.55 1.34 -7.34
C LYS A 94 -15.45 2.17 -6.07
N MET A 95 -14.32 2.06 -5.39
CA MET A 95 -14.08 2.66 -4.10
C MET A 95 -12.97 3.69 -4.22
N ASP A 96 -13.10 4.81 -3.50
CA ASP A 96 -12.05 5.81 -3.37
C ASP A 96 -10.93 5.26 -2.46
N ALA A 97 -9.71 5.15 -3.00
CA ALA A 97 -8.55 4.65 -2.25
C ALA A 97 -7.88 5.73 -1.40
N THR A 98 -8.16 7.00 -1.70
CA THR A 98 -7.56 8.17 -1.06
C THR A 98 -8.30 8.56 0.21
N ARG A 99 -9.61 8.31 0.24
CA ARG A 99 -10.46 8.60 1.39
C ARG A 99 -10.18 7.56 2.47
N THR A 100 -9.42 7.95 3.50
CA THR A 100 -8.82 7.17 4.63
C THR A 100 -7.28 7.06 4.62
N ARG A 101 -6.57 8.03 4.02
CA ARG A 101 -5.29 8.46 4.60
C ARG A 101 -5.49 9.64 5.54
#